data_AF-A0AA39FP86-F1
#
_entry.id   AF-A0AA39FP86-F1
#
_cell.length_a   1.000
_cell.length_b   1.000
_cell.length_c   1.000
_cell.angle_alpha   90.00
_cell.angle_beta   90.00
_cell.angle_gamma   90.00
#
_symmetry.space_group_name_H-M   'P 1'
#
loop_
_entity.id
_entity.type
_entity.pdbx_description
1 polymer ?
#
loop_
_entity_poly.entity_id
_entity_poly.type
_entity_poly.pdbx_seq_one_letter_code
_entity_poly.pdbx_strand_id
1 'polypeptide(L)'
;MKTPGYHGYCWIKGLLVFPREQQTLPNHFYFTDFERHVAEIATFHLDKLLGFRRAMPVTGRILNITSEIYQLAEGDLLKTFFISPVGNQCFHGRCSYYCDTGHAICGNPDTLEGSFAAFLPTKELASRKVWRHPWRRSYHKRKKAQWENDSNYCSLVKEIAPYDKDRRLLDLMDMAILDFLSGNMDRHHYETFKLFGNDTFTLHLDHGRGFGRPYHDELSILTPLLQCCMISRNTLATLLKYHNGPQRLSTAMRQSLAKDPVAPVLWEPHLTALDRRVSLILQAVRDCLNRSQERVEENETPQNKNHLQKHHVS
;
A
#
# COMPACT_ATOMS: atom_id res chain seq x y z
N MET A 1 -14.23 13.50 6.66
CA MET A 1 -15.12 14.65 6.92
C MET A 1 -14.67 15.81 6.04
N LYS A 2 -15.53 16.37 5.16
CA LYS A 2 -15.32 17.73 4.62
C LYS A 2 -15.97 18.69 5.61
N THR A 3 -15.22 19.33 6.48
CA THR A 3 -15.69 20.51 7.21
C THR A 3 -15.53 21.73 6.28
N PRO A 4 -16.62 22.45 5.93
CA PRO A 4 -16.49 23.73 5.24
C PRO A 4 -16.07 24.79 6.28
N GLY A 5 -14.97 25.51 6.03
CA GLY A 5 -14.65 26.73 6.79
C GLY A 5 -13.30 26.77 7.51
N TYR A 6 -12.59 25.64 7.65
CA TYR A 6 -11.20 25.67 8.12
C TYR A 6 -10.25 25.50 6.94
N HIS A 7 -9.25 26.38 6.81
CA HIS A 7 -8.06 26.18 5.99
C HIS A 7 -7.20 25.06 6.61
N GLY A 8 -7.77 23.86 6.74
CA GLY A 8 -7.08 22.69 7.24
C GLY A 8 -6.12 22.19 6.17
N TYR A 9 -4.82 22.17 6.47
CA TYR A 9 -3.79 21.64 5.58
C TYR A 9 -3.71 20.10 5.59
N CYS A 10 -4.49 19.43 6.45
CA CYS A 10 -4.49 17.99 6.66
C CYS A 10 -5.88 17.45 7.00
N TRP A 11 -6.11 16.15 6.77
CA TRP A 11 -7.34 15.43 7.07
C TRP A 11 -7.12 14.19 7.92
N ILE A 12 -8.10 13.90 8.79
CA ILE A 12 -8.20 12.63 9.51
C ILE A 12 -8.43 11.52 8.48
N LYS A 13 -7.46 10.61 8.34
CA LYS A 13 -7.49 9.47 7.42
C LYS A 13 -7.94 8.19 8.10
N GLY A 14 -7.51 7.98 9.33
CA GLY A 14 -7.95 6.87 10.17
C GLY A 14 -8.00 7.29 11.62
N LEU A 15 -8.82 6.59 12.39
CA LEU A 15 -8.93 6.73 13.83
C LEU A 15 -8.57 5.39 14.48
N LEU A 16 -8.12 5.42 15.73
CA LEU A 16 -7.85 4.20 16.50
C LEU A 16 -9.16 3.45 16.73
N VAL A 17 -9.31 2.32 16.04
CA VAL A 17 -10.44 1.39 16.23
C VAL A 17 -10.03 0.19 17.08
N PHE A 18 -8.76 -0.21 17.03
CA PHE A 18 -8.26 -1.44 17.63
C PHE A 18 -6.88 -1.26 18.27
N PRO A 19 -6.54 -2.05 19.31
CA PRO A 19 -5.18 -2.11 19.85
C PRO A 19 -4.13 -2.45 18.78
N ARG A 20 -2.88 -2.02 19.01
CA ARG A 20 -1.77 -2.20 18.06
C ARG A 20 -1.43 -3.67 17.82
N GLU A 21 -1.73 -4.54 18.78
CA GLU A 21 -1.48 -5.98 18.77
C GLU A 21 -2.57 -6.75 18.00
N GLN A 22 -3.71 -6.11 17.72
CA GLN A 22 -4.83 -6.78 17.08
C GLN A 22 -4.55 -7.06 15.62
N GLN A 23 -4.51 -8.34 15.27
CA GLN A 23 -4.34 -8.81 13.90
C GLN A 23 -5.66 -8.90 13.16
N THR A 24 -5.61 -8.77 11.84
CA THR A 24 -6.72 -9.10 10.95
C THR A 24 -6.96 -10.60 11.00
N LEU A 25 -8.19 -11.00 11.36
CA LEU A 25 -8.59 -12.40 11.45
C LEU A 25 -8.32 -13.15 10.12
N PRO A 26 -7.81 -14.40 10.15
CA PRO A 26 -7.51 -15.16 8.93
C PRO A 26 -8.70 -15.28 7.95
N ASN A 27 -9.91 -15.37 8.50
CA ASN A 27 -11.16 -15.52 7.72
C ASN A 27 -11.65 -14.23 7.06
N HIS A 28 -11.06 -13.07 7.38
CA HIS A 28 -11.43 -11.81 6.74
C HIS A 28 -10.84 -11.74 5.32
N PHE A 29 -11.69 -11.37 4.37
CA PHE A 29 -11.24 -11.02 3.03
C PHE A 29 -10.58 -9.63 3.04
N TYR A 30 -9.69 -9.40 2.09
CA TYR A 30 -8.98 -8.13 1.94
C TYR A 30 -9.91 -6.90 1.84
N PHE A 31 -11.10 -7.06 1.24
CA PHE A 31 -12.11 -5.98 1.09
C PHE A 31 -13.02 -5.79 2.34
N THR A 32 -12.91 -6.67 3.34
CA THR A 32 -13.58 -6.53 4.64
C THR A 32 -12.58 -6.22 5.76
N ASP A 33 -11.30 -6.05 5.44
CA ASP A 33 -10.33 -5.66 6.45
C ASP A 33 -10.59 -4.22 6.92
N PHE A 34 -10.21 -3.94 8.16
CA PHE A 34 -10.36 -2.62 8.76
C PHE A 34 -9.22 -1.70 8.33
N GLU A 35 -9.52 -0.42 8.18
CA GLU A 35 -8.50 0.60 8.04
C GLU A 35 -7.89 0.94 9.41
N ARG A 36 -6.57 1.14 9.42
CA ARG A 36 -5.78 1.41 10.62
C ARG A 36 -5.00 2.70 10.41
N HIS A 37 -5.16 3.62 11.35
CA HIS A 37 -4.42 4.89 11.34
C HIS A 37 -2.90 4.66 11.39
N VAL A 38 -2.44 3.67 12.16
CA VAL A 38 -1.01 3.29 12.22
C VAL A 38 -0.45 2.83 10.88
N ALA A 39 -1.29 2.25 10.01
CA ALA A 39 -0.85 1.79 8.69
C ALA A 39 -0.59 2.97 7.73
N GLU A 40 -1.40 4.02 7.81
CA GLU A 40 -1.17 5.27 7.06
C GLU A 40 0.14 5.94 7.49
N ILE A 41 0.37 6.07 8.80
CA ILE A 41 1.59 6.67 9.36
C ILE A 41 2.80 5.83 8.97
N ALA A 42 2.76 4.51 9.24
CA ALA A 42 3.85 3.61 8.94
C ALA A 42 4.18 3.54 7.44
N THR A 43 3.18 3.53 6.57
CA THR A 43 3.46 3.43 5.13
C THR A 43 4.09 4.72 4.59
N PHE A 44 3.76 5.90 5.11
CA PHE A 44 4.48 7.14 4.78
C PHE A 44 5.97 7.06 5.15
N HIS A 45 6.28 6.63 6.37
CA HIS A 45 7.67 6.49 6.82
C HIS A 45 8.42 5.41 6.02
N LEU A 46 7.76 4.32 5.65
CA LEU A 46 8.32 3.24 4.82
C LEU A 46 8.62 3.74 3.40
N ASP A 47 7.67 4.42 2.76
CA ASP A 47 7.83 5.04 1.43
C ASP A 47 9.04 6.00 1.38
N LYS A 48 9.20 6.80 2.45
CA LYS A 48 10.35 7.69 2.62
C LYS A 48 11.67 6.91 2.75
N LEU A 49 11.70 5.83 3.54
CA LEU A 49 12.90 5.01 3.76
C LEU A 49 13.32 4.22 2.53
N LEU A 50 12.36 3.82 1.68
CA LEU A 50 12.62 3.18 0.39
C LEU A 50 13.05 4.20 -0.69
N GLY A 51 12.97 5.50 -0.39
CA GLY A 51 13.36 6.57 -1.30
C GLY A 51 12.34 6.87 -2.39
N PHE A 52 11.12 6.32 -2.30
CA PHE A 52 10.06 6.55 -3.28
C PHE A 52 9.55 7.99 -3.24
N ARG A 53 9.22 8.50 -2.04
CA ARG A 53 8.69 9.86 -1.81
C ARG A 53 7.43 10.15 -2.62
N ARG A 54 6.53 9.17 -2.65
CA ARG A 54 5.27 9.18 -3.40
C ARG A 54 4.05 9.09 -2.49
N ALA A 55 4.27 8.77 -1.21
CA ALA A 55 3.23 8.83 -0.19
C ALA A 55 3.06 10.24 0.36
N MET A 56 1.84 10.57 0.77
CA MET A 56 1.57 11.85 1.44
C MET A 56 2.18 11.87 2.84
N PRO A 57 2.65 13.03 3.32
CA PRO A 57 3.01 13.19 4.72
C PRO A 57 1.83 12.83 5.62
N VAL A 58 2.05 11.92 6.56
CA VAL A 58 1.07 11.50 7.56
C VAL A 58 1.74 11.55 8.94
N THR A 59 1.03 12.09 9.93
CA THR A 59 1.46 12.05 11.33
C THR A 59 0.33 11.60 12.25
N GLY A 60 0.67 10.95 13.35
CA GLY A 60 -0.27 10.64 14.41
C GLY A 60 -0.57 11.85 15.29
N ARG A 61 -1.80 11.93 15.80
CA ARG A 61 -2.19 12.91 16.81
C ARG A 61 -3.30 12.36 17.69
N ILE A 62 -3.25 12.73 18.96
CA ILE A 62 -4.34 12.55 19.92
C ILE A 62 -5.20 13.81 19.90
N LEU A 63 -6.50 13.62 19.75
CA LEU A 63 -7.51 14.67 19.67
C LEU A 63 -8.58 14.49 20.75
N ASN A 64 -9.14 15.59 21.23
CA ASN A 64 -10.31 15.56 22.10
C ASN A 64 -11.58 15.51 21.23
N ILE A 65 -12.33 14.41 21.32
CA ILE A 65 -13.55 14.16 20.56
C ILE A 65 -14.57 15.27 20.82
N THR A 66 -14.73 15.70 22.07
CA THR A 66 -15.71 16.71 22.48
C THR A 66 -15.42 18.06 21.82
N SER A 67 -14.23 18.61 22.04
CA SER A 67 -13.89 19.97 21.60
C SER A 67 -13.49 20.05 20.13
N GLU A 68 -12.84 19.02 19.58
CA GLU A 68 -12.26 19.08 18.24
C GLU A 68 -13.09 18.37 17.16
N ILE A 69 -14.07 17.55 17.55
CA ILE A 69 -14.99 16.92 16.58
C ILE A 69 -16.43 17.28 16.88
N TYR A 70 -16.95 16.92 18.06
CA TYR A 70 -18.38 17.04 18.37
C TYR A 70 -18.89 18.48 18.30
N GLN A 71 -18.19 19.43 18.92
CA GLN A 71 -18.55 20.86 18.89
C GLN A 71 -18.45 21.49 17.50
N LEU A 72 -17.69 20.89 16.59
CA LEU A 72 -17.49 21.35 15.21
C LEU A 72 -18.30 20.52 14.19
N ALA A 73 -19.01 19.48 14.64
CA ALA A 73 -19.72 18.57 13.79
C ALA A 73 -21.06 19.17 13.36
N GLU A 74 -21.39 19.01 12.08
CA GLU A 74 -22.65 19.47 11.51
C GLU A 74 -23.41 18.32 10.82
N GLY A 75 -24.70 18.54 10.59
CA GLY A 75 -25.54 17.67 9.76
C GLY A 75 -25.61 16.24 10.26
N ASP A 76 -25.35 15.29 9.37
CA ASP A 76 -25.50 13.86 9.67
C ASP A 76 -24.44 13.35 10.65
N LEU A 77 -23.26 13.94 10.68
CA LEU A 77 -22.20 13.51 11.60
C LEU A 77 -22.60 13.77 13.06
N LEU A 78 -23.14 14.97 13.34
CA LEU A 78 -23.55 15.37 14.68
C LEU A 78 -24.57 14.41 15.29
N LYS A 79 -25.46 13.85 14.46
CA LYS A 79 -26.50 12.90 14.87
C LYS A 79 -25.97 11.52 15.27
N THR A 80 -24.70 11.22 14.98
CA THR A 80 -24.09 9.91 15.25
C THR A 80 -23.36 9.83 16.59
N PHE A 81 -23.30 10.94 17.32
CA PHE A 81 -22.66 10.98 18.63
C PHE A 81 -23.59 10.44 19.72
N PHE A 82 -23.01 9.70 20.65
CA PHE A 82 -23.69 9.16 21.82
C PHE A 82 -22.71 8.88 22.95
N ILE A 83 -23.24 8.66 24.15
CA ILE A 83 -22.46 8.22 25.32
C ILE A 83 -22.57 6.70 25.45
N SER A 84 -21.43 6.02 25.57
CA SER A 84 -21.42 4.57 25.78
C SER A 84 -21.94 4.20 27.17
N PRO A 85 -22.31 2.92 27.41
CA PRO A 85 -22.74 2.46 28.73
C PRO A 85 -21.71 2.67 29.86
N VAL A 86 -20.42 2.86 29.51
CA VAL A 86 -19.33 3.14 30.45
C VAL A 86 -18.97 4.62 30.54
N GLY A 87 -19.76 5.51 29.93
CA GLY A 87 -19.60 6.95 30.03
C GLY A 87 -18.63 7.59 29.04
N ASN A 88 -18.20 6.87 28.00
CA ASN A 88 -17.27 7.42 27.00
C ASN A 88 -18.02 8.15 25.87
N GLN A 89 -17.41 9.20 25.33
CA GLN A 89 -17.91 9.90 24.13
C GLN A 89 -17.62 9.04 22.89
N CYS A 90 -18.66 8.69 22.14
CA CYS A 90 -18.56 7.86 20.94
C CYS A 90 -19.26 8.49 19.74
N PHE A 91 -18.84 8.10 18.54
CA PHE A 91 -19.54 8.38 17.29
C PHE A 91 -19.22 7.32 16.24
N HIS A 92 -20.14 7.09 15.30
CA HIS A 92 -19.92 6.13 14.20
C HIS A 92 -19.88 6.78 12.81
N GLY A 93 -20.30 8.05 12.68
CA GLY A 93 -20.32 8.74 11.39
C GLY A 93 -21.26 8.08 10.36
N ARG A 94 -21.10 8.45 9.09
CA ARG A 94 -21.93 7.92 7.99
C ARG A 94 -21.04 7.49 6.82
N CYS A 95 -20.91 6.19 6.63
CA CYS A 95 -20.16 5.58 5.54
C CYS A 95 -20.74 4.20 5.17
N SER A 96 -20.21 3.57 4.12
CA SER A 96 -20.75 2.30 3.59
C SER A 96 -20.32 1.05 4.36
N TYR A 97 -19.24 1.10 5.13
CA TYR A 97 -18.70 -0.04 5.86
C TYR A 97 -18.36 0.36 7.29
N TYR A 98 -18.85 -0.41 8.27
CA TYR A 98 -18.48 -0.24 9.69
C TYR A 98 -18.80 1.14 10.29
N CYS A 99 -19.82 1.84 9.76
CA CYS A 99 -20.35 3.09 10.32
C CYS A 99 -21.72 2.86 10.98
N ASP A 100 -21.77 1.98 11.97
CA ASP A 100 -22.95 1.67 12.79
C ASP A 100 -22.58 1.67 14.29
N THR A 101 -23.58 1.59 15.16
CA THR A 101 -23.38 1.60 16.62
C THR A 101 -22.49 0.45 17.11
N GLY A 102 -22.49 -0.70 16.43
CA GLY A 102 -21.66 -1.85 16.79
C GLY A 102 -20.17 -1.66 16.46
N HIS A 103 -19.85 -0.70 15.60
CA HIS A 103 -18.49 -0.36 15.19
C HIS A 103 -18.14 1.10 15.51
N ALA A 104 -18.85 1.71 16.46
CA ALA A 104 -18.61 3.09 16.85
C ALA A 104 -17.20 3.29 17.41
N ILE A 105 -16.66 4.47 17.15
CA ILE A 105 -15.35 4.88 17.63
C ILE A 105 -15.56 5.66 18.92
N CYS A 106 -14.90 5.23 19.99
CA CYS A 106 -15.08 5.75 21.33
C CYS A 106 -13.76 6.29 21.89
N GLY A 107 -13.84 7.37 22.66
CA GLY A 107 -12.70 7.87 23.43
C GLY A 107 -12.50 7.11 24.74
N ASN A 108 -11.53 7.57 25.52
CA ASN A 108 -11.33 7.14 26.91
C ASN A 108 -10.92 8.32 27.82
N PRO A 109 -11.88 9.05 28.42
CA PRO A 109 -13.32 9.01 28.10
C PRO A 109 -13.66 9.71 26.79
N ASP A 110 -12.90 10.73 26.38
CA ASP A 110 -13.18 11.55 25.19
C ASP A 110 -11.93 11.88 24.35
N THR A 111 -10.77 11.26 24.63
CA THR A 111 -9.57 11.38 23.78
C THR A 111 -9.48 10.25 22.79
N LEU A 112 -9.04 10.55 21.56
CA LEU A 112 -8.91 9.58 20.48
C LEU A 112 -7.59 9.77 19.73
N GLU A 113 -6.91 8.69 19.41
CA GLU A 113 -5.74 8.71 18.55
C GLU A 113 -6.16 8.56 17.09
N GLY A 114 -5.51 9.27 16.16
CA GLY A 114 -5.78 9.15 14.72
C GLY A 114 -4.61 9.58 13.86
N SER A 115 -4.71 9.30 12.56
CA SER A 115 -3.73 9.69 11.54
C SER A 115 -4.21 10.91 10.75
N PHE A 116 -3.31 11.86 10.58
CA PHE A 116 -3.55 13.12 9.89
C PHE A 116 -2.67 13.18 8.65
N ALA A 117 -3.28 13.02 7.49
CA ALA A 117 -2.60 13.09 6.21
C ALA A 117 -2.68 14.50 5.64
N ALA A 118 -1.55 15.03 5.20
CA ALA A 118 -1.50 16.30 4.47
C ALA A 118 -2.35 16.22 3.20
N PHE A 119 -3.03 17.31 2.90
CA PHE A 119 -3.83 17.38 1.70
C PHE A 119 -2.97 17.43 0.45
N LEU A 120 -3.42 16.68 -0.56
CA LEU A 120 -3.04 16.98 -1.94
C LEU A 120 -3.70 18.30 -2.36
N PRO A 121 -3.08 19.04 -3.29
CA PRO A 121 -3.71 20.23 -3.84
C PRO A 121 -5.14 19.93 -4.33
N THR A 122 -6.00 20.92 -4.10
CA THR A 122 -6.91 21.46 -5.11
C THR A 122 -7.17 20.62 -6.36
N LYS A 123 -8.38 20.08 -6.65
CA LYS A 123 -8.63 19.53 -8.01
C LYS A 123 -8.52 20.61 -9.08
N GLU A 124 -8.85 21.84 -8.71
CA GLU A 124 -8.75 23.04 -9.53
C GLU A 124 -7.28 23.41 -9.79
N LEU A 125 -6.41 23.25 -8.79
CA LEU A 125 -4.98 23.56 -8.89
C LEU A 125 -4.16 22.43 -9.55
N ALA A 126 -4.41 21.18 -9.16
CA ALA A 126 -3.71 20.00 -9.67
C ALA A 126 -4.67 18.82 -9.83
N SER A 127 -5.30 18.74 -11.00
CA SER A 127 -6.22 17.66 -11.31
C SER A 127 -5.51 16.29 -11.36
N ARG A 128 -6.17 15.27 -10.79
CA ARG A 128 -5.66 13.90 -10.71
C ARG A 128 -6.41 12.96 -11.64
N LYS A 129 -5.72 11.95 -12.17
CA LYS A 129 -6.29 10.86 -12.94
C LYS A 129 -6.22 9.59 -12.12
N VAL A 130 -7.37 8.94 -11.96
CA VAL A 130 -7.49 7.63 -11.33
C VAL A 130 -7.30 6.56 -12.41
N TRP A 131 -6.46 5.58 -12.12
CA TRP A 131 -6.16 4.45 -12.98
C TRP A 131 -6.57 3.16 -12.28
N ARG A 132 -7.20 2.25 -13.02
CA ARG A 132 -7.46 0.90 -12.53
C ARG A 132 -6.14 0.11 -12.53
N HIS A 133 -5.81 -0.48 -11.39
CA HIS A 133 -4.59 -1.27 -11.26
C HIS A 133 -4.72 -2.58 -12.08
N PRO A 134 -3.75 -2.98 -12.92
CA PRO A 134 -3.85 -4.21 -13.73
C PRO A 134 -3.97 -5.46 -12.86
N TRP A 135 -3.22 -5.51 -11.76
CA TRP A 135 -3.33 -6.58 -10.75
C TRP A 135 -4.42 -6.34 -9.69
N ARG A 136 -5.45 -5.54 -10.02
CA ARG A 136 -6.61 -5.39 -9.13
C ARG A 136 -7.24 -6.76 -8.89
N ARG A 137 -7.53 -7.08 -7.62
CA ARG A 137 -8.25 -8.30 -7.23
C ARG A 137 -9.70 -8.31 -7.74
N SER A 138 -10.38 -9.44 -7.62
CA SER A 138 -11.76 -9.59 -8.10
C SER A 138 -12.78 -8.84 -7.24
N TYR A 139 -12.49 -8.58 -5.95
CA TYR A 139 -13.43 -8.10 -4.94
C TYR A 139 -14.66 -9.01 -4.83
N HIS A 140 -14.42 -10.32 -4.96
CA HIS A 140 -15.47 -11.32 -4.97
C HIS A 140 -14.97 -12.62 -4.32
N LYS A 141 -15.79 -13.21 -3.45
CA LYS A 141 -15.41 -14.36 -2.60
C LYS A 141 -15.03 -15.62 -3.39
N ARG A 142 -15.61 -15.80 -4.60
CA ARG A 142 -15.47 -17.02 -5.42
C ARG A 142 -14.78 -16.81 -6.77
N LYS A 143 -14.63 -15.56 -7.21
CA LYS A 143 -14.10 -15.29 -8.56
C LYS A 143 -12.63 -14.94 -8.41
N LYS A 144 -11.78 -15.57 -9.20
CA LYS A 144 -10.37 -15.16 -9.34
C LYS A 144 -10.24 -14.04 -10.36
N ALA A 145 -9.25 -13.18 -10.18
CA ALA A 145 -8.84 -12.21 -11.19
C ALA A 145 -8.03 -12.91 -12.31
N GLN A 146 -7.95 -12.29 -13.48
CA GLN A 146 -7.25 -12.88 -14.63
C GLN A 146 -5.79 -13.19 -14.33
N TRP A 147 -5.09 -12.27 -13.66
CA TRP A 147 -3.69 -12.41 -13.28
C TRP A 147 -3.43 -13.54 -12.26
N GLU A 148 -4.46 -14.02 -11.54
CA GLU A 148 -4.35 -15.15 -10.61
C GLU A 148 -4.37 -16.50 -11.33
N ASN A 149 -4.86 -16.54 -12.58
CA ASN A 149 -4.95 -17.77 -13.37
C ASN A 149 -3.90 -17.84 -14.48
N ASP A 150 -3.39 -16.70 -14.93
CA ASP A 150 -2.44 -16.58 -16.04
C ASP A 150 -1.06 -16.19 -15.54
N SER A 151 -0.09 -17.11 -15.64
CA SER A 151 1.31 -16.88 -15.25
C SER A 151 2.04 -15.90 -16.18
N ASN A 152 1.58 -15.71 -17.41
CA ASN A 152 2.15 -14.80 -18.40
C ASN A 152 1.36 -13.48 -18.53
N TYR A 153 0.48 -13.18 -17.57
CA TYR A 153 -0.39 -12.01 -17.60
C TYR A 153 0.35 -10.67 -17.83
N CYS A 154 1.58 -10.54 -17.31
CA CYS A 154 2.35 -9.30 -17.51
C CYS A 154 2.69 -9.04 -18.99
N SER A 155 2.85 -10.06 -19.82
CA SER A 155 3.10 -9.87 -21.26
C SER A 155 1.93 -9.15 -21.93
N LEU A 156 0.69 -9.51 -21.57
CA LEU A 156 -0.50 -8.78 -22.00
C LEU A 156 -0.51 -7.34 -21.49
N VAL A 157 -0.13 -7.13 -20.22
CA VAL A 157 -0.08 -5.78 -19.65
C VAL A 157 0.91 -4.89 -20.40
N LYS A 158 2.07 -5.43 -20.81
CA LYS A 158 3.10 -4.72 -21.59
C LYS A 158 2.64 -4.29 -22.99
N GLU A 159 1.52 -4.80 -23.50
CA GLU A 159 0.95 -4.37 -24.79
C GLU A 159 -0.07 -3.24 -24.65
N ILE A 160 -0.48 -2.91 -23.41
CA ILE A 160 -1.60 -2.00 -23.15
C ILE A 160 -1.07 -0.65 -22.67
N ALA A 161 -1.44 0.44 -23.37
CA ALA A 161 -1.15 1.78 -22.90
C ALA A 161 -1.81 2.08 -21.54
N PRO A 162 -1.10 2.71 -20.57
CA PRO A 162 0.22 3.33 -20.66
C PRO A 162 1.39 2.45 -20.18
N TYR A 163 1.19 1.14 -20.05
CA TYR A 163 2.18 0.17 -19.54
C TYR A 163 3.09 -0.38 -20.63
N ASP A 164 2.74 -0.13 -21.89
CA ASP A 164 3.56 -0.30 -23.09
C ASP A 164 4.85 0.52 -23.07
N LYS A 165 4.95 1.48 -22.15
CA LYS A 165 6.18 2.19 -21.81
C LYS A 165 6.73 1.69 -20.47
N ASP A 166 8.02 1.37 -20.44
CA ASP A 166 8.68 0.76 -19.27
C ASP A 166 8.49 1.53 -17.97
N ARG A 167 8.43 2.87 -18.03
CA ARG A 167 8.40 3.71 -16.83
C ARG A 167 7.20 3.43 -15.93
N ARG A 168 5.98 3.40 -16.49
CA ARG A 168 4.77 3.20 -15.68
C ARG A 168 4.77 1.82 -15.05
N LEU A 169 5.22 0.81 -15.78
CA LEU A 169 5.27 -0.55 -15.28
C LEU A 169 6.27 -0.68 -14.13
N LEU A 170 7.45 -0.06 -14.23
CA LEU A 170 8.42 0.02 -13.13
C LEU A 170 7.85 0.73 -11.89
N ASP A 171 7.08 1.80 -12.08
CA ASP A 171 6.40 2.49 -10.97
C ASP A 171 5.35 1.60 -10.27
N LEU A 172 4.73 0.66 -10.99
CA LEU A 172 3.86 -0.37 -10.38
C LEU A 172 4.66 -1.46 -9.66
N MET A 173 5.89 -1.78 -10.09
CA MET A 173 6.75 -2.71 -9.36
C MET A 173 7.18 -2.12 -8.01
N ASP A 174 7.57 -0.84 -8.00
CA ASP A 174 7.88 -0.10 -6.76
C ASP A 174 6.68 -0.08 -5.80
N MET A 175 5.48 0.16 -6.33
CA MET A 175 4.23 0.13 -5.58
C MET A 175 3.92 -1.26 -5.01
N ALA A 176 4.07 -2.32 -5.81
CA ALA A 176 3.86 -3.70 -5.37
C ALA A 176 4.84 -4.10 -4.26
N ILE A 177 6.09 -3.62 -4.31
CA ILE A 177 7.08 -3.81 -3.25
C ILE A 177 6.65 -3.10 -1.97
N LEU A 178 6.18 -1.86 -2.05
CA LEU A 178 5.65 -1.12 -0.90
C LEU A 178 4.45 -1.83 -0.27
N ASP A 179 3.48 -2.23 -1.10
CA ASP A 179 2.27 -2.91 -0.67
C ASP A 179 2.59 -4.31 -0.10
N PHE A 180 3.57 -5.05 -0.64
CA PHE A 180 4.00 -6.34 -0.08
C PHE A 180 4.67 -6.16 1.29
N LEU A 181 5.56 -5.18 1.43
CA LEU A 181 6.22 -4.88 2.71
C LEU A 181 5.21 -4.51 3.80
N SER A 182 4.19 -3.72 3.49
CA SER A 182 3.12 -3.39 4.44
C SER A 182 2.10 -4.54 4.61
N GLY A 183 1.93 -5.39 3.59
CA GLY A 183 0.88 -6.41 3.52
C GLY A 183 -0.47 -5.86 3.04
N ASN A 184 -0.47 -4.72 2.34
CA ASN A 184 -1.67 -4.10 1.79
C ASN A 184 -2.15 -4.85 0.53
N MET A 185 -3.28 -5.54 0.64
CA MET A 185 -3.88 -6.29 -0.47
C MET A 185 -4.88 -5.46 -1.30
N ASP A 186 -5.20 -4.24 -0.88
CA ASP A 186 -6.36 -3.48 -1.36
C ASP A 186 -6.03 -2.42 -2.42
N ARG A 187 -4.88 -2.58 -3.11
CA ARG A 187 -4.47 -1.71 -4.21
C ARG A 187 -5.31 -1.96 -5.47
N HIS A 188 -6.54 -1.45 -5.51
CA HIS A 188 -7.40 -1.56 -6.69
C HIS A 188 -7.23 -0.45 -7.73
N HIS A 189 -6.73 0.69 -7.29
CA HIS A 189 -6.54 1.89 -8.10
C HIS A 189 -5.25 2.58 -7.67
N TYR A 190 -4.70 3.39 -8.57
CA TYR A 190 -3.66 4.34 -8.26
C TYR A 190 -3.97 5.67 -8.95
N GLU A 191 -3.31 6.74 -8.50
CA GLU A 191 -3.51 8.07 -9.07
C GLU A 191 -2.23 8.63 -9.66
N THR A 192 -2.38 9.53 -10.65
CA THR A 192 -1.32 10.37 -11.16
C THR A 192 -1.81 11.81 -11.29
N PHE A 193 -0.89 12.79 -11.32
CA PHE A 193 -1.26 14.15 -11.69
C PHE A 193 -1.42 14.26 -13.21
N LYS A 194 -2.55 14.82 -13.67
CA LYS A 194 -2.81 15.01 -15.10
C LYS A 194 -1.82 15.97 -15.76
N LEU A 195 -1.35 16.96 -15.00
CA LEU A 195 -0.41 17.99 -15.45
C LEU A 195 0.86 17.40 -16.07
N PHE A 196 1.33 16.26 -15.57
CA PHE A 196 2.56 15.60 -16.02
C PHE A 196 2.33 14.50 -17.06
N GLY A 197 1.09 14.31 -17.53
CA GLY A 197 0.77 13.28 -18.52
C GLY A 197 0.98 11.85 -18.01
N ASN A 198 1.49 10.98 -18.90
CA ASN A 198 1.71 9.56 -18.56
C ASN A 198 3.09 9.29 -17.95
N ASP A 199 4.09 10.10 -18.29
CA ASP A 199 5.47 9.98 -17.79
C ASP A 199 5.60 10.72 -16.46
N THR A 200 4.99 10.14 -15.44
CA THR A 200 4.91 10.72 -14.09
C THR A 200 4.83 9.60 -13.07
N PHE A 201 5.16 9.94 -11.83
CA PHE A 201 5.11 9.00 -10.71
C PHE A 201 3.67 8.67 -10.31
N THR A 202 3.50 7.48 -9.76
CA THR A 202 2.26 7.03 -9.15
C THR A 202 2.14 7.58 -7.73
N LEU A 203 0.96 8.06 -7.36
CA LEU A 203 0.68 8.49 -5.99
C LEU A 203 0.37 7.27 -5.13
N HIS A 204 1.07 7.16 -4.01
CA HIS A 204 0.87 6.12 -3.01
C HIS A 204 -0.12 6.63 -1.96
N LEU A 205 -1.41 6.36 -2.15
CA LEU A 205 -2.51 6.80 -1.28
C LEU A 205 -3.22 5.61 -0.63
N ASP A 206 -4.05 5.84 0.39
CA ASP A 206 -4.95 4.83 0.98
C ASP A 206 -4.23 3.55 1.41
N HIS A 207 -3.44 3.66 2.48
CA HIS A 207 -2.63 2.57 3.05
C HIS A 207 -3.23 1.96 4.30
N GLY A 208 -4.44 2.38 4.69
CA GLY A 208 -5.11 1.96 5.93
C GLY A 208 -5.23 0.45 6.12
N ARG A 209 -5.23 -0.35 5.04
CA ARG A 209 -5.31 -1.82 5.10
C ARG A 209 -3.95 -2.53 5.10
N GLY A 210 -2.86 -1.78 5.31
CA GLY A 210 -1.54 -2.33 5.59
C GLY A 210 -1.40 -2.76 7.06
N PHE A 211 -0.31 -3.47 7.37
CA PHE A 211 0.08 -3.84 8.73
C PHE A 211 -1.03 -4.54 9.54
N GLY A 212 -1.87 -5.35 8.88
CA GLY A 212 -2.90 -6.14 9.56
C GLY A 212 -2.42 -7.50 10.09
N ARG A 213 -1.37 -8.10 9.50
CA ARG A 213 -0.86 -9.43 9.86
C ARG A 213 0.68 -9.45 9.88
N PRO A 214 1.34 -9.48 11.06
CA PRO A 214 2.81 -9.55 11.14
C PRO A 214 3.37 -10.96 10.93
N TYR A 215 2.59 -12.00 11.19
CA TYR A 215 3.03 -13.40 11.07
C TYR A 215 2.63 -14.09 9.76
N HIS A 216 2.13 -13.32 8.79
CA HIS A 216 1.71 -13.81 7.48
C HIS A 216 2.27 -12.90 6.38
N ASP A 217 2.81 -13.50 5.32
CA ASP A 217 3.32 -12.79 4.15
C ASP A 217 2.48 -13.16 2.93
N GLU A 218 1.72 -12.19 2.42
CA GLU A 218 0.83 -12.42 1.29
C GLU A 218 1.60 -12.31 -0.03
N LEU A 219 2.15 -13.45 -0.49
CA LEU A 219 2.95 -13.51 -1.71
C LEU A 219 2.18 -13.08 -2.96
N SER A 220 0.85 -13.17 -2.97
CA SER A 220 0.07 -12.72 -4.13
C SER A 220 0.16 -11.21 -4.38
N ILE A 221 0.55 -10.39 -3.40
CA ILE A 221 0.84 -8.96 -3.61
C ILE A 221 2.09 -8.77 -4.47
N LEU A 222 3.07 -9.68 -4.37
CA LEU A 222 4.34 -9.62 -5.10
C LEU A 222 4.24 -10.17 -6.54
N THR A 223 3.06 -10.67 -6.94
CA THR A 223 2.80 -11.22 -8.28
C THR A 223 3.21 -10.29 -9.43
N PRO A 224 3.00 -8.95 -9.40
CA PRO A 224 3.46 -8.07 -10.47
C PRO A 224 4.97 -8.20 -10.72
N LEU A 225 5.78 -8.23 -9.64
CA LEU A 225 7.23 -8.40 -9.73
C LEU A 225 7.59 -9.77 -10.30
N LEU A 226 6.95 -10.83 -9.82
CA LEU A 226 7.20 -12.22 -10.24
C LEU A 226 6.81 -12.48 -11.71
N GLN A 227 5.74 -11.85 -12.20
CA GLN A 227 5.28 -12.01 -13.59
C GLN A 227 6.07 -11.13 -14.55
N CYS A 228 6.35 -9.88 -14.18
CA CYS A 228 7.04 -8.93 -15.06
C CYS A 228 8.55 -9.10 -15.04
N CYS A 229 9.12 -9.62 -13.96
CA CYS A 229 10.56 -9.72 -13.70
C CYS A 229 11.31 -8.42 -13.98
N MET A 230 10.77 -7.31 -13.48
CA MET A 230 11.33 -5.97 -13.63
C MET A 230 11.45 -5.31 -12.26
N ILE A 231 12.57 -4.64 -12.01
CA ILE A 231 12.77 -3.86 -10.79
C ILE A 231 13.65 -2.65 -11.10
N SER A 232 13.33 -1.50 -10.51
CA SER A 232 14.18 -0.32 -10.60
C SER A 232 15.52 -0.58 -9.91
N ARG A 233 16.62 -0.17 -10.56
CA ARG A 233 17.98 -0.29 -10.00
C ARG A 233 18.09 0.38 -8.62
N ASN A 234 17.44 1.53 -8.44
CA ASN A 234 17.46 2.27 -7.18
C ASN A 234 16.74 1.51 -6.07
N THR A 235 15.59 0.90 -6.41
CA THR A 235 14.79 0.08 -5.48
C THR A 235 15.57 -1.17 -5.07
N LEU A 236 16.15 -1.89 -6.02
CA LEU A 236 16.98 -3.06 -5.74
C LEU A 236 18.20 -2.71 -4.87
N ALA A 237 18.91 -1.63 -5.19
CA ALA A 237 20.05 -1.17 -4.39
C ALA A 237 19.64 -0.81 -2.95
N THR A 238 18.48 -0.18 -2.77
CA THR A 238 17.94 0.17 -1.45
C THR A 238 17.56 -1.08 -0.65
N LEU A 239 16.92 -2.07 -1.28
CA LEU A 239 16.60 -3.35 -0.64
C LEU A 239 17.85 -4.13 -0.25
N LEU A 240 18.85 -4.21 -1.13
CA LEU A 240 20.15 -4.83 -0.84
C LEU A 240 20.87 -4.11 0.31
N LYS A 241 20.80 -2.78 0.37
CA LYS A 241 21.36 -2.01 1.49
C LYS A 241 20.71 -2.39 2.82
N TYR A 242 19.39 -2.51 2.89
CA TYR A 242 18.71 -2.92 4.13
C TYR A 242 18.91 -4.40 4.47
N HIS A 243 19.21 -5.24 3.48
CA HIS A 243 19.45 -6.68 3.69
C HIS A 243 20.89 -7.01 4.09
N ASN A 244 21.88 -6.42 3.40
CA ASN A 244 23.31 -6.74 3.57
C ASN A 244 24.08 -5.68 4.38
N GLY A 245 23.52 -4.47 4.49
CA GLY A 245 24.17 -3.36 5.18
C GLY A 245 24.10 -3.46 6.70
N PRO A 246 24.75 -2.51 7.40
CA PRO A 246 24.83 -2.52 8.86
C PRO A 246 23.50 -2.23 9.56
N GLN A 247 22.53 -1.63 8.85
CA GLN A 247 21.23 -1.26 9.39
C GLN A 247 20.11 -1.97 8.63
N ARG A 248 19.33 -2.77 9.36
CA ARG A 248 18.12 -3.45 8.87
C ARG A 248 16.96 -2.48 8.66
N LEU A 249 16.01 -2.84 7.80
CA LEU A 249 14.82 -2.02 7.53
C LEU A 249 14.00 -1.83 8.81
N SER A 250 13.82 -2.90 9.60
CA SER A 250 13.15 -2.85 10.90
C SER A 250 13.71 -1.77 11.84
N THR A 251 15.04 -1.66 11.92
CA THR A 251 15.74 -0.71 12.78
C THR A 251 15.59 0.72 12.27
N ALA A 252 15.76 0.94 10.96
CA ALA A 252 15.53 2.23 10.34
C ALA A 252 14.07 2.69 10.50
N MET A 253 13.12 1.75 10.36
CA MET A 253 11.71 1.99 10.55
C MET A 253 11.39 2.40 11.99
N ARG A 254 11.94 1.67 12.99
CA ARG A 254 11.80 1.98 14.41
C ARG A 254 12.30 3.40 14.73
N GLN A 255 13.48 3.75 14.26
CA GLN A 255 14.07 5.09 14.45
C GLN A 255 13.26 6.19 13.76
N SER A 256 12.71 5.90 12.58
CA SER A 256 11.89 6.85 11.82
C SER A 256 10.56 7.13 12.54
N LEU A 257 9.88 6.07 13.01
CA LEU A 257 8.58 6.16 13.69
C LEU A 257 8.66 6.71 15.12
N ALA A 258 9.79 6.57 15.80
CA ALA A 258 10.00 7.13 17.14
C ALA A 258 9.85 8.66 17.20
N LYS A 259 9.84 9.33 16.04
CA LYS A 259 9.63 10.78 15.92
C LYS A 259 8.16 11.18 15.82
N ASP A 260 7.27 10.22 15.58
CA ASP A 260 5.84 10.51 15.47
C ASP A 260 5.21 10.69 16.87
N PRO A 261 4.31 11.67 17.07
CA PRO A 261 3.69 11.92 18.38
C PRO A 261 2.94 10.73 18.99
N VAL A 262 2.51 9.75 18.18
CA VAL A 262 1.80 8.55 18.68
C VAL A 262 2.70 7.31 18.75
N ALA A 263 4.02 7.53 18.83
CA ALA A 263 4.97 6.46 19.07
C ALA A 263 4.66 5.70 20.39
N PRO A 264 4.79 4.35 20.42
CA PRO A 264 5.17 3.49 19.30
C PRO A 264 4.05 3.35 18.27
N VAL A 265 4.34 3.51 16.97
CA VAL A 265 3.31 3.40 15.91
C VAL A 265 3.03 1.94 15.54
N LEU A 266 4.08 1.15 15.30
CA LEU A 266 3.96 -0.26 14.95
C LEU A 266 4.29 -1.16 16.13
N TRP A 267 3.55 -2.26 16.27
CA TRP A 267 3.89 -3.36 17.16
C TRP A 267 5.15 -4.10 16.65
N GLU A 268 6.03 -4.51 17.57
CA GLU A 268 7.37 -5.04 17.27
C GLU A 268 7.40 -6.17 16.22
N PRO A 269 6.47 -7.16 16.22
CA PRO A 269 6.40 -8.18 15.17
C PRO A 269 6.22 -7.64 13.75
N HIS A 270 5.60 -6.48 13.56
CA HIS A 270 5.54 -5.85 12.23
C HIS A 270 6.90 -5.36 11.77
N LEU A 271 7.74 -4.86 12.68
CA LEU A 271 9.10 -4.46 12.36
C LEU A 271 9.94 -5.69 11.95
N THR A 272 9.85 -6.78 12.70
CA THR A 272 10.49 -8.06 12.34
C THR A 272 10.00 -8.60 10.99
N ALA A 273 8.69 -8.48 10.72
CA ALA A 273 8.11 -8.91 9.45
C ALA A 273 8.67 -8.14 8.24
N LEU A 274 9.02 -6.85 8.39
CA LEU A 274 9.62 -6.07 7.30
C LEU A 274 10.92 -6.67 6.81
N ASP A 275 11.82 -7.06 7.72
CA ASP A 275 13.11 -7.67 7.34
C ASP A 275 12.90 -9.02 6.65
N ARG A 276 11.98 -9.86 7.17
CA ARG A 276 11.61 -11.13 6.52
C ARG A 276 11.08 -10.91 5.10
N ARG A 277 10.20 -9.92 4.92
CA ARG A 277 9.63 -9.56 3.62
C ARG A 277 10.67 -9.00 2.65
N VAL A 278 11.66 -8.24 3.12
CA VAL A 278 12.80 -7.81 2.28
C VAL A 278 13.54 -9.02 1.72
N SER A 279 13.84 -10.04 2.53
CA SER A 279 14.47 -11.28 2.05
C SER A 279 13.62 -12.00 1.00
N LEU A 280 12.29 -12.05 1.18
CA LEU A 280 11.38 -12.65 0.19
C LEU A 280 11.36 -11.89 -1.14
N ILE A 281 11.40 -10.55 -1.11
CA ILE A 281 11.51 -9.74 -2.34
C ILE A 281 12.81 -10.03 -3.07
N LEU A 282 13.94 -10.09 -2.35
CA LEU A 282 15.24 -10.36 -2.96
C LEU A 282 15.31 -11.79 -3.52
N GLN A 283 14.64 -12.76 -2.88
CA GLN A 283 14.51 -14.10 -3.43
C GLN A 283 13.69 -14.11 -4.72
N ALA A 284 12.56 -13.40 -4.76
CA ALA A 284 11.77 -13.25 -5.98
C ALA A 284 12.56 -12.63 -7.14
N VAL A 285 13.41 -11.64 -6.86
CA VAL A 285 14.33 -11.05 -7.86
C VAL A 285 15.35 -12.09 -8.34
N ARG A 286 15.92 -12.89 -7.44
CA ARG A 286 16.86 -13.97 -7.80
C ARG A 286 16.20 -15.02 -8.69
N ASP A 287 14.98 -15.44 -8.36
CA ASP A 287 14.23 -16.42 -9.16
C ASP A 287 13.95 -15.88 -10.58
N CYS A 288 13.66 -14.58 -10.69
CA CYS A 288 13.51 -13.91 -11.99
C CYS A 288 14.81 -13.90 -12.82
N LEU A 289 15.97 -13.69 -12.18
CA LEU A 289 17.27 -13.73 -12.87
C LEU A 289 17.60 -15.14 -13.35
N ASN A 290 17.40 -16.16 -12.52
CA ASN A 290 17.67 -17.55 -12.90
C ASN A 290 16.83 -17.98 -14.11
N ARG A 291 15.53 -17.64 -14.12
CA ARG A 291 14.63 -17.89 -15.27
C ARG A 291 15.03 -17.16 -16.55
N SER A 292 15.77 -16.05 -16.42
CA SER A 292 16.29 -15.34 -17.60
C SER A 292 17.52 -16.03 -18.16
N GLN A 293 18.37 -16.59 -17.30
CA GLN A 293 19.55 -17.35 -17.70
C GLN A 293 19.17 -18.68 -18.36
N GLU A 294 18.23 -19.43 -17.76
CA GLU A 294 17.70 -20.67 -18.34
C GLU A 294 17.14 -20.45 -19.75
N ARG A 295 16.40 -19.34 -19.98
CA ARG A 295 15.87 -18.98 -21.30
C ARG A 295 16.95 -18.61 -22.31
N VAL A 296 18.09 -18.06 -21.87
CA VAL A 296 19.23 -17.79 -22.76
C VAL A 296 19.91 -19.11 -23.13
N GLU A 297 20.16 -19.98 -22.16
CA GLU A 297 20.78 -21.29 -22.38
C GLU A 297 19.94 -22.20 -23.30
N GLU A 298 18.61 -22.25 -23.12
CA GLU A 298 17.71 -22.99 -24.02
C GLU A 298 17.79 -22.49 -25.47
N ASN A 299 17.88 -21.17 -25.68
CA ASN A 299 17.99 -20.57 -27.02
C ASN A 299 19.38 -20.75 -27.65
N GLU A 300 20.42 -21.01 -26.86
CA GLU A 300 21.79 -21.24 -27.34
C GLU A 300 22.11 -22.72 -27.61
N THR A 301 21.21 -23.65 -27.28
CA THR A 301 21.40 -25.07 -27.62
C THR A 301 21.33 -25.35 -29.14
N PRO A 302 22.11 -26.30 -29.69
CA PRO A 302 22.35 -26.42 -31.13
C PRO A 302 21.16 -26.89 -31.99
N GLN A 303 19.96 -27.05 -31.44
CA GLN A 303 18.82 -27.61 -32.18
C GLN A 303 18.18 -26.62 -33.17
N ASN A 304 18.42 -25.31 -33.06
CA ASN A 304 17.84 -24.30 -33.95
C ASN A 304 18.77 -23.81 -35.08
N LYS A 305 19.96 -24.38 -35.26
CA LYS A 305 20.86 -24.03 -36.39
C LYS A 305 20.56 -24.76 -37.70
N ASN A 306 19.65 -25.74 -37.72
CA ASN A 306 19.43 -26.58 -38.89
C ASN A 306 18.37 -26.10 -39.89
N HIS A 307 17.80 -24.88 -39.75
CA HIS A 307 16.79 -24.38 -40.70
C HIS A 307 17.23 -23.26 -41.65
N LEU A 308 18.50 -22.83 -41.61
CA LEU A 308 19.02 -21.76 -42.49
C LEU A 308 20.09 -22.20 -43.50
N GLN A 309 20.30 -23.51 -43.71
CA GLN A 309 21.30 -24.02 -44.65
C GLN A 309 20.75 -24.92 -45.79
N LYS A 310 19.45 -24.84 -46.11
CA LYS A 310 18.86 -25.60 -47.24
C LYS A 310 18.34 -24.76 -48.42
N HIS A 311 18.81 -23.52 -48.57
CA HIS A 311 18.60 -22.73 -49.79
C HIS A 311 19.92 -22.19 -50.35
N HIS A 312 20.86 -23.08 -50.62
CA HIS A 312 21.91 -22.89 -51.63
C HIS A 312 22.54 -24.26 -51.86
N VAL A 313 22.13 -24.94 -52.94
CA VAL A 313 22.90 -25.84 -53.82
C VAL A 313 21.90 -26.68 -54.61
N SER A 314 22.04 -26.59 -55.94
CA SER A 314 21.29 -27.23 -57.05
C SER A 314 19.99 -26.56 -57.44
#